data_AF-D4XV54-F1
#
_entry.id   AF-D4XV54-F1
#
_cell.length_a   1.000
_cell.length_b   1.000
_cell.length_c   1.000
_cell.angle_alpha   90.00
_cell.angle_beta   90.00
_cell.angle_gamma   90.00
#
_symmetry.space_group_name_H-M   'P 1'
#
loop_
_entity.id
_entity.type
_entity.pdbx_description
1 polymer ?
#
loop_
_entity_poly.entity_id
_entity_poly.type
_entity_poly.pdbx_seq_one_letter_code
_entity_poly.pdbx_strand_id
1 'polypeptide(L)'
;MEKKNVVDINENFIKHLSIDVLDILLKDQTTNKNIIWATNNYISKGDEFSFDAQIKAELITGHNYRVIKPRCLKAKEEQNARIKKMAEVFTPSWVCNAQNNLVDNEWMGYENSFNIPSKDNKTWVATEKVEFKNRTWQEYVEDTRMEITCGEAPYLVSRYDTVTGDYIDLKNRIGILDRKMRIINENVNEHDLWLE
;
A
#
# COMPACT_ATOMS: atom_id res chain seq x y z
N MET A 1 25.06 -11.89 -2.34
CA MET A 1 23.68 -12.40 -2.44
C MET A 1 22.78 -11.19 -2.68
N GLU A 2 22.11 -11.11 -3.83
CA GLU A 2 21.08 -10.08 -4.03
C GLU A 2 20.04 -10.25 -2.92
N LYS A 3 19.75 -9.17 -2.17
CA LYS A 3 18.58 -9.14 -1.29
C LYS A 3 17.39 -9.48 -2.18
N LYS A 4 16.69 -10.58 -1.89
CA LYS A 4 15.40 -10.89 -2.50
C LYS A 4 14.55 -9.63 -2.33
N ASN A 5 14.22 -8.95 -3.42
CA ASN A 5 13.57 -7.65 -3.36
C ASN A 5 12.11 -7.86 -2.98
N VAL A 6 11.83 -7.96 -1.67
CA VAL A 6 10.48 -8.28 -1.13
C VAL A 6 9.48 -7.14 -1.36
N VAL A 7 9.99 -5.96 -1.71
CA VAL A 7 9.21 -4.73 -1.88
C VAL A 7 8.58 -4.64 -3.27
N ASP A 8 9.37 -4.96 -4.30
CA ASP A 8 8.90 -4.97 -5.68
C ASP A 8 8.06 -6.22 -5.97
N ILE A 9 6.94 -6.03 -6.67
CA ILE A 9 6.14 -7.16 -7.14
C ILE A 9 6.50 -7.40 -8.60
N ASN A 10 6.95 -8.61 -8.92
CA ASN A 10 7.27 -8.96 -10.30
C ASN A 10 5.98 -9.29 -11.07
N GLU A 11 5.59 -8.47 -12.03
CA GLU A 11 4.37 -8.69 -12.82
C GLU A 11 4.45 -9.97 -13.66
N ASN A 12 5.64 -10.43 -14.07
CA ASN A 12 5.76 -11.75 -14.68
C ASN A 12 5.32 -12.83 -13.70
N PHE A 13 5.68 -12.72 -12.41
CA PHE A 13 5.25 -13.71 -11.43
C PHE A 13 3.71 -13.77 -11.32
N ILE A 14 3.03 -12.62 -11.28
CA ILE A 14 1.57 -12.57 -11.27
C ILE A 14 1.01 -13.23 -12.54
N LYS A 15 1.52 -12.87 -13.72
CA LYS A 15 1.09 -13.44 -14.99
C LYS A 15 1.23 -14.97 -15.04
N HIS A 16 2.31 -15.52 -14.48
CA HIS A 16 2.50 -16.97 -14.40
C HIS A 16 1.58 -17.64 -13.38
N LEU A 17 1.21 -16.93 -12.31
CA LEU A 17 0.27 -17.40 -11.31
C LEU A 17 -1.16 -17.45 -11.87
N SER A 18 -1.62 -16.34 -12.45
CA SER A 18 -2.89 -16.23 -13.15
C SER A 18 -2.94 -14.91 -13.94
N ILE A 19 -3.20 -15.01 -15.24
CA ILE A 19 -3.43 -13.83 -16.08
C ILE A 19 -4.74 -13.13 -15.68
N ASP A 20 -5.76 -13.89 -15.30
CA ASP A 20 -7.06 -13.35 -14.89
C ASP A 20 -6.92 -12.45 -13.65
N VAL A 21 -6.05 -12.82 -12.71
CA VAL A 21 -5.72 -11.97 -11.55
C VAL A 21 -5.09 -10.66 -11.99
N LEU A 22 -4.17 -10.69 -12.95
CA LEU A 22 -3.54 -9.47 -13.47
C LEU A 22 -4.57 -8.56 -14.18
N ASP A 23 -5.47 -9.16 -14.95
CA ASP A 23 -6.54 -8.42 -15.64
C ASP A 23 -7.52 -7.78 -14.64
N ILE A 24 -7.85 -8.47 -13.54
CA ILE A 24 -8.67 -7.92 -12.45
C ILE A 24 -7.95 -6.75 -11.79
N LEU A 25 -6.66 -6.87 -11.48
CA LEU A 25 -5.87 -5.82 -10.82
C LEU A 25 -5.71 -4.57 -11.69
N LEU A 26 -5.73 -4.72 -13.02
CA LEU A 26 -5.65 -3.60 -13.97
C LEU A 26 -7.00 -2.93 -14.24
N LYS A 27 -8.12 -3.51 -13.82
CA LYS A 27 -9.45 -3.03 -14.16
C LYS A 27 -9.88 -1.85 -13.27
N ASP A 28 -10.22 -0.74 -13.90
CA ASP A 28 -10.96 0.35 -13.27
C ASP A 28 -12.43 -0.07 -13.11
N GLN A 29 -12.90 -0.12 -11.87
CA GLN A 29 -14.27 -0.51 -11.53
C GLN A 29 -15.31 0.54 -11.95
N THR A 30 -14.90 1.79 -12.20
CA THR A 30 -15.81 2.87 -12.62
C THR A 30 -16.14 2.76 -14.10
N THR A 31 -15.12 2.58 -14.95
CA THR A 31 -15.28 2.55 -16.41
C THR A 31 -15.37 1.14 -16.99
N ASN A 32 -15.08 0.11 -16.19
CA ASN A 32 -14.91 -1.29 -16.63
C ASN A 32 -13.82 -1.50 -17.70
N LYS A 33 -12.95 -0.51 -17.91
CA LYS A 33 -11.75 -0.57 -18.76
C LYS A 33 -10.52 -0.74 -17.87
N ASN A 34 -9.33 -0.86 -18.46
CA ASN A 34 -8.12 -0.85 -17.65
C ASN A 34 -7.80 0.57 -17.14
N ILE A 35 -7.13 0.67 -16.00
CA ILE A 35 -6.53 1.91 -15.50
C ILE A 35 -5.56 2.49 -16.53
N ILE A 36 -5.43 3.80 -16.56
CA ILE A 36 -4.55 4.53 -17.48
C ILE A 36 -3.18 4.82 -16.84
N TRP A 37 -2.18 5.13 -17.66
CA TRP A 37 -0.86 5.52 -17.16
C TRP A 37 -0.89 6.82 -16.34
N ALA A 38 -1.73 7.79 -16.72
CA ALA A 38 -1.84 9.12 -16.10
C ALA A 38 -0.48 9.84 -15.93
N THR A 39 0.49 9.52 -16.79
CA THR A 39 1.83 10.11 -16.78
C THR A 39 2.49 9.93 -18.14
N ASN A 40 3.30 10.91 -18.55
CA ASN A 40 4.11 10.83 -19.76
C ASN A 40 5.52 10.28 -19.51
N ASN A 41 5.83 9.81 -18.30
CA ASN A 41 7.16 9.31 -17.95
C ASN A 41 7.61 8.12 -18.82
N TYR A 42 6.67 7.41 -19.42
CA TYR A 42 6.92 6.18 -20.17
C TYR A 42 6.73 6.33 -21.68
N ILE A 43 6.37 7.53 -22.17
CA ILE A 43 6.02 7.77 -23.58
C ILE A 43 7.14 7.42 -24.57
N SER A 44 8.40 7.47 -24.13
CA SER A 44 9.56 7.06 -24.94
C SER A 44 9.58 5.57 -25.30
N LYS A 45 8.72 4.75 -24.67
CA LYS A 45 8.52 3.32 -24.98
C LYS A 45 7.49 3.08 -26.07
N GLY A 46 6.76 4.11 -26.52
CA GLY A 46 5.75 4.04 -27.58
C GLY A 46 4.42 4.66 -27.19
N ASP A 47 3.53 4.83 -28.16
CA ASP A 47 2.23 5.52 -27.98
C ASP A 47 1.29 4.80 -27.00
N GLU A 48 1.45 3.48 -26.82
CA GLU A 48 0.72 2.69 -25.82
C GLU A 48 1.09 3.03 -24.36
N PHE A 49 2.14 3.84 -24.16
CA PHE A 49 2.59 4.38 -22.87
C PHE A 49 2.25 5.87 -22.71
N SER A 50 1.36 6.41 -23.55
CA SER A 50 0.90 7.80 -23.45
C SER A 50 0.00 8.03 -22.23
N PHE A 51 -0.16 9.30 -21.85
CA PHE A 51 -0.88 9.73 -20.64
C PHE A 51 -2.26 9.06 -20.46
N ASP A 52 -3.08 9.09 -21.50
CA ASP A 52 -4.46 8.57 -21.50
C ASP A 52 -4.56 7.11 -21.95
N ALA A 53 -3.44 6.45 -22.29
CA ALA A 53 -3.45 5.06 -22.70
C ALA A 53 -3.69 4.12 -21.51
N GLN A 54 -4.44 3.06 -21.78
CA GLN A 54 -4.73 1.99 -20.83
C GLN A 54 -3.51 1.10 -20.60
N ILE A 55 -3.26 0.72 -19.35
CA ILE A 55 -2.22 -0.23 -18.98
C ILE A 55 -2.71 -1.65 -19.32
N LYS A 56 -2.11 -2.27 -20.33
CA LYS A 56 -2.37 -3.68 -20.68
C LYS A 56 -1.32 -4.59 -20.07
N ALA A 57 -1.67 -5.85 -19.81
CA ALA A 57 -0.77 -6.81 -19.18
C ALA A 57 0.56 -6.99 -19.94
N GLU A 58 0.54 -6.97 -21.27
CA GLU A 58 1.73 -7.05 -22.12
C GLU A 58 2.66 -5.83 -22.01
N LEU A 59 2.15 -4.67 -21.61
CA LEU A 59 2.93 -3.44 -21.44
C LEU A 59 3.70 -3.41 -20.11
N ILE A 60 3.38 -4.31 -19.18
CA ILE A 60 4.02 -4.42 -17.87
C ILE A 60 4.57 -5.83 -17.59
N THR A 61 4.57 -6.73 -18.58
CA THR A 61 5.15 -8.08 -18.46
C THR A 61 6.20 -8.32 -19.56
N GLY A 62 6.81 -9.50 -19.59
CA GLY A 62 7.86 -9.86 -20.53
C GLY A 62 9.06 -8.93 -20.40
N HIS A 63 9.42 -8.25 -21.49
CA HIS A 63 10.51 -7.27 -21.51
C HIS A 63 10.22 -6.00 -20.69
N ASN A 64 8.95 -5.76 -20.32
CA ASN A 64 8.52 -4.57 -19.58
C ASN A 64 8.23 -4.82 -18.09
N TYR A 65 8.60 -5.98 -17.53
CA TYR A 65 8.31 -6.40 -16.14
C TYR A 65 8.87 -5.54 -14.99
N ARG A 66 9.50 -4.40 -15.28
CA ARG A 66 10.06 -3.46 -14.29
C ARG A 66 9.71 -2.00 -14.60
N VAL A 67 8.74 -1.78 -15.48
CA VAL A 67 8.29 -0.44 -15.87
C VAL A 67 7.59 0.24 -14.70
N ILE A 68 6.70 -0.51 -14.04
CA ILE A 68 6.12 -0.14 -12.75
C ILE A 68 7.02 -0.75 -11.68
N LYS A 69 7.39 0.06 -10.69
CA LYS A 69 8.17 -0.37 -9.54
C LYS A 69 8.07 0.66 -8.42
N PRO A 70 8.22 0.23 -7.16
CA PRO A 70 8.35 1.11 -6.01
C PRO A 70 9.38 2.21 -6.25
N ARG A 71 9.03 3.40 -5.80
CA ARG A 71 9.81 4.61 -6.01
C ARG A 71 11.19 4.57 -5.36
N CYS A 72 11.34 3.85 -4.25
CA CYS A 72 12.63 3.61 -3.60
C CYS A 72 13.62 2.83 -4.50
N LEU A 73 13.12 2.11 -5.51
CA LEU A 73 13.89 1.31 -6.48
C LEU A 73 14.14 2.04 -7.82
N LYS A 74 13.70 3.29 -7.96
CA LYS A 74 13.99 4.14 -9.12
C LYS A 74 15.40 4.74 -8.99
N ALA A 75 16.02 5.10 -10.12
CA ALA A 75 17.38 5.67 -10.12
C ALA A 75 17.40 7.03 -9.41
N LYS A 76 18.46 7.34 -8.63
CA LYS A 76 18.49 8.52 -7.73
C LYS A 76 18.27 9.83 -8.49
N GLU A 77 18.69 9.90 -9.73
CA GLU A 77 18.49 11.03 -10.64
C GLU A 77 17.00 11.23 -10.94
N GLU A 78 16.30 10.16 -11.32
CA GLU A 78 14.83 10.15 -11.52
C GLU A 78 14.15 10.57 -10.21
N GLN A 79 14.64 10.05 -9.08
CA GLN A 79 14.11 10.36 -7.78
C GLN A 79 14.17 11.87 -7.47
N ASN A 80 15.35 12.46 -7.62
CA ASN A 80 15.61 13.87 -7.33
C ASN A 80 14.86 14.79 -8.30
N ALA A 81 14.75 14.40 -9.57
CA ALA A 81 14.01 15.16 -10.58
C ALA A 81 12.52 15.26 -10.21
N ARG A 82 11.91 14.16 -9.73
CA ARG A 82 10.50 14.12 -9.30
C ARG A 82 10.22 14.99 -8.09
N ILE A 83 11.09 14.96 -7.06
CA ILE A 83 10.96 15.82 -5.87
C ILE A 83 10.94 17.30 -6.29
N LYS A 84 11.86 17.70 -7.18
CA LYS A 84 11.95 19.10 -7.64
C LYS A 84 10.79 19.52 -8.54
N LYS A 85 10.36 18.66 -9.46
CA LYS A 85 9.36 19.00 -10.49
C LYS A 85 7.91 18.85 -10.01
N MET A 86 7.65 17.87 -9.15
CA MET A 86 6.30 17.46 -8.77
C MET A 86 6.02 17.63 -7.27
N ALA A 87 6.97 18.19 -6.50
CA ALA A 87 6.90 18.26 -5.04
C ALA A 87 6.57 16.91 -4.38
N GLU A 88 7.10 15.84 -4.95
CA GLU A 88 6.87 14.48 -4.47
C GLU A 88 7.55 14.31 -3.09
N VAL A 89 6.76 14.16 -2.03
CA VAL A 89 7.23 13.98 -0.65
C VAL A 89 6.77 12.60 -0.17
N PHE A 90 7.68 11.89 0.51
CA PHE A 90 7.36 10.60 1.13
C PHE A 90 7.36 10.74 2.64
N THR A 91 6.30 10.23 3.23
CA THR A 91 6.13 10.15 4.67
C THR A 91 6.75 8.84 5.17
N PRO A 92 7.79 8.88 6.02
CA PRO A 92 8.32 7.68 6.66
C PRO A 92 7.24 6.94 7.44
N SER A 93 7.32 5.61 7.50
CA SER A 93 6.30 4.76 8.12
C SER A 93 6.05 5.09 9.58
N TRP A 94 7.09 5.56 10.29
CA TRP A 94 6.96 5.96 11.69
C TRP A 94 6.08 7.22 11.87
N VAL A 95 6.11 8.15 10.92
CA VAL A 95 5.23 9.33 10.90
C VAL A 95 3.80 8.89 10.59
N CYS A 96 3.63 8.03 9.57
CA CYS A 96 2.32 7.45 9.24
C CYS A 96 1.74 6.70 10.45
N ASN A 97 2.55 5.91 11.14
CA ASN A 97 2.15 5.17 12.33
C ASN A 97 1.69 6.10 13.46
N ALA A 98 2.47 7.14 13.76
CA ALA A 98 2.12 8.11 14.79
C ALA A 98 0.78 8.80 14.49
N GLN A 99 0.54 9.19 13.24
CA GLN A 99 -0.69 9.85 12.83
C GLN A 99 -1.89 8.90 12.79
N ASN A 100 -1.75 7.68 12.28
CA ASN A 100 -2.80 6.66 12.33
C ASN A 100 -3.14 6.31 13.80
N ASN A 101 -2.15 6.24 14.69
CA ASN A 101 -2.38 6.02 16.12
C ASN A 101 -3.20 7.17 16.74
N LEU A 102 -2.97 8.44 16.38
CA LEU A 102 -3.80 9.54 16.89
C LEU A 102 -5.28 9.38 16.50
N VAL A 103 -5.54 9.00 15.26
CA VAL A 103 -6.89 8.75 14.75
C VAL A 103 -7.53 7.58 15.49
N ASP A 104 -6.79 6.49 15.68
CA ASP A 104 -7.30 5.31 16.36
C ASP A 104 -7.48 5.51 17.86
N ASN A 105 -6.63 6.29 18.51
CA ASN A 105 -6.78 6.60 19.93
C ASN A 105 -8.10 7.33 20.18
N GLU A 106 -8.44 8.29 19.33
CA GLU A 106 -9.72 9.01 19.40
C GLU A 106 -10.90 8.06 19.11
N TRP A 107 -10.78 7.20 18.10
CA TRP A 107 -11.87 6.26 17.75
C TRP A 107 -12.09 5.20 18.83
N MET A 108 -11.00 4.65 19.39
CA MET A 108 -11.02 3.55 20.36
C MET A 108 -11.26 4.03 21.80
N GLY A 109 -10.96 5.30 22.09
CA GLY A 109 -11.02 5.89 23.43
C GLY A 109 -9.88 5.46 24.36
N TYR A 110 -8.80 4.89 23.83
CA TYR A 110 -7.59 4.54 24.58
C TYR A 110 -6.37 4.46 23.65
N GLU A 111 -5.17 4.63 24.22
CA GLU A 111 -3.92 4.62 23.45
C GLU A 111 -3.37 3.23 23.17
N ASN A 112 -2.57 3.11 22.11
CA ASN A 112 -1.80 1.91 21.76
C ASN A 112 -2.66 0.68 21.45
N SER A 113 -3.80 0.88 20.77
CA SER A 113 -4.69 -0.21 20.35
C SER A 113 -4.02 -1.21 19.42
N PHE A 114 -3.26 -0.74 18.43
CA PHE A 114 -2.61 -1.59 17.42
C PHE A 114 -1.13 -1.83 17.67
N ASN A 115 -0.40 -0.86 18.18
CA ASN A 115 1.03 -0.99 18.42
C ASN A 115 1.50 -0.02 19.50
N ILE A 116 2.67 -0.31 20.04
CA ILE A 116 3.37 0.50 21.05
C ILE A 116 4.62 1.09 20.38
N PRO A 117 4.67 2.41 20.14
CA PRO A 117 5.88 3.08 19.64
C PRO A 117 7.04 3.01 20.63
N SER A 118 8.27 3.04 20.10
CA SER A 118 9.49 3.24 20.87
C SER A 118 9.54 4.66 21.45
N LYS A 119 10.44 4.90 22.42
CA LYS A 119 10.61 6.24 23.04
C LYS A 119 10.96 7.35 22.05
N ASP A 120 11.65 7.02 20.95
CA ASP A 120 12.01 7.94 19.89
C ASP A 120 10.99 7.97 18.74
N ASN A 121 9.89 7.22 18.86
CA ASN A 121 8.83 7.03 17.88
C ASN A 121 9.29 6.51 16.51
N LYS A 122 10.52 6.00 16.36
CA LYS A 122 11.04 5.53 15.06
C LYS A 122 10.73 4.07 14.78
N THR A 123 10.44 3.28 15.81
CA THR A 123 10.05 1.87 15.70
C THR A 123 8.82 1.62 16.56
N TRP A 124 8.21 0.45 16.38
CA TRP A 124 7.04 0.05 17.16
C TRP A 124 6.96 -1.47 17.23
N VAL A 125 6.19 -1.96 18.19
CA VAL A 125 5.85 -3.37 18.33
C VAL A 125 4.34 -3.51 18.31
N ALA A 126 3.83 -4.42 17.48
CA ALA A 126 2.40 -4.72 17.44
C ALA A 126 1.89 -5.25 18.78
N THR A 127 0.67 -4.88 19.14
CA THR A 127 -0.06 -5.52 20.26
C THR A 127 -0.47 -6.93 19.88
N GLU A 128 -0.75 -7.78 20.87
CA GLU A 128 -1.23 -9.15 20.63
C GLU A 128 -2.66 -9.19 20.10
N LYS A 129 -3.55 -8.32 20.63
CA LYS A 129 -4.95 -8.24 20.23
C LYS A 129 -5.49 -6.82 20.42
N VAL A 130 -6.40 -6.42 19.54
CA VAL A 130 -7.14 -5.15 19.63
C VAL A 130 -8.41 -5.35 20.47
N GLU A 131 -8.61 -4.49 21.47
CA GLU A 131 -9.76 -4.57 22.39
C GLU A 131 -10.82 -3.52 22.06
N PHE A 132 -12.08 -3.93 22.07
CA PHE A 132 -13.22 -3.08 21.77
C PHE A 132 -14.10 -2.94 23.01
N LYS A 133 -14.17 -1.72 23.58
CA LYS A 133 -14.86 -1.45 24.86
C LYS A 133 -16.27 -0.91 24.67
N ASN A 134 -16.40 0.19 23.93
CA ASN A 134 -17.65 0.95 23.80
C ASN A 134 -18.28 0.85 22.39
N ARG A 135 -17.53 0.31 21.43
CA ARG A 135 -17.92 0.12 20.03
C ARG A 135 -17.60 -1.31 19.64
N THR A 136 -18.16 -1.76 18.54
CA THR A 136 -17.92 -3.08 17.94
C THR A 136 -16.74 -3.03 16.98
N TRP A 137 -16.17 -4.19 16.68
CA TRP A 137 -15.06 -4.26 15.72
C TRP A 137 -15.56 -4.04 14.28
N GLN A 138 -16.80 -4.41 13.99
CA GLN A 138 -17.47 -4.18 12.71
C GLN A 138 -17.56 -2.69 12.39
N GLU A 139 -17.98 -1.87 13.38
CA GLU A 139 -18.02 -0.41 13.22
C GLU A 139 -16.65 0.17 12.83
N TYR A 140 -15.53 -0.41 13.28
CA TYR A 140 -14.19 0.02 12.86
C TYR A 140 -13.90 -0.36 11.41
N VAL A 141 -14.24 -1.59 11.03
CA VAL A 141 -14.01 -2.12 9.68
C VAL A 141 -14.85 -1.35 8.64
N GLU A 142 -16.07 -0.97 8.99
CA GLU A 142 -16.98 -0.20 8.14
C GLU A 142 -16.63 1.31 8.08
N ASP A 143 -15.87 1.83 9.04
CA ASP A 143 -15.54 3.25 9.13
C ASP A 143 -14.79 3.75 7.88
N THR A 144 -15.36 4.71 7.17
CA THR A 144 -14.78 5.18 5.90
C THR A 144 -13.58 6.09 6.16
N ARG A 145 -12.42 5.71 5.60
CA ARG A 145 -11.17 6.46 5.70
C ARG A 145 -10.65 6.76 4.30
N MET A 146 -10.13 7.96 4.09
CA MET A 146 -9.61 8.39 2.79
C MET A 146 -8.24 9.04 2.95
N GLU A 147 -7.26 8.55 2.18
CA GLU A 147 -5.97 9.20 2.01
C GLU A 147 -6.02 10.08 0.75
N ILE A 148 -5.95 11.39 0.94
CA ILE A 148 -5.93 12.35 -0.17
C ILE A 148 -4.47 12.59 -0.57
N THR A 149 -4.20 12.80 -1.87
CA THR A 149 -2.83 12.99 -2.41
C THR A 149 -1.88 11.84 -2.06
N CYS A 150 -2.39 10.60 -2.15
CA CYS A 150 -1.77 9.43 -1.55
C CYS A 150 -0.40 9.02 -2.11
N GLY A 151 -0.07 9.37 -3.36
CA GLY A 151 1.15 8.85 -3.98
C GLY A 151 1.16 7.31 -3.98
N GLU A 152 2.05 6.69 -3.18
CA GLU A 152 2.08 5.23 -2.96
C GLU A 152 1.14 4.72 -1.85
N ALA A 153 0.35 5.61 -1.24
CA ALA A 153 -0.64 5.36 -0.19
C ALA A 153 -0.09 4.75 1.12
N PRO A 154 0.98 5.32 1.73
CA PRO A 154 1.60 4.75 2.94
C PRO A 154 0.72 4.80 4.19
N TYR A 155 -0.35 5.61 4.23
CA TYR A 155 -1.30 5.60 5.33
C TYR A 155 -2.35 4.49 5.19
N LEU A 156 -2.65 4.09 3.96
CA LEU A 156 -3.60 3.02 3.68
C LEU A 156 -2.97 1.63 3.80
N VAL A 157 -1.78 1.42 3.23
CA VAL A 157 -1.06 0.13 3.25
C VAL A 157 0.44 0.35 3.45
N SER A 158 1.06 -0.38 4.37
CA SER A 158 2.48 -0.20 4.70
C SER A 158 3.28 -1.51 4.54
N ARG A 159 3.42 -2.00 3.30
CA ARG A 159 4.24 -3.20 3.02
C ARG A 159 5.74 -2.98 3.24
N TYR A 160 6.17 -1.73 3.11
CA TYR A 160 7.55 -1.30 3.25
C TYR A 160 7.59 0.18 3.63
N ASP A 161 8.73 0.64 4.12
CA ASP A 161 8.97 2.06 4.33
C ASP A 161 9.25 2.78 3.02
N THR A 162 8.43 3.77 2.67
CA THR A 162 8.53 4.47 1.38
C THR A 162 9.81 5.29 1.22
N VAL A 163 10.53 5.58 2.30
CA VAL A 163 11.79 6.32 2.30
C VAL A 163 12.98 5.37 2.23
N THR A 164 13.03 4.35 3.09
CA THR A 164 14.18 3.43 3.15
C THR A 164 14.07 2.23 2.21
N GLY A 165 12.85 1.86 1.83
CA GLY A 165 12.55 0.62 1.11
C GLY A 165 12.69 -0.63 1.98
N ASP A 166 12.71 -0.49 3.31
CA ASP A 166 12.76 -1.64 4.21
C ASP A 166 11.39 -2.30 4.31
N TYR A 167 11.36 -3.62 4.17
CA TYR A 167 10.14 -4.42 4.29
C TYR A 167 9.57 -4.37 5.71
N ILE A 168 8.23 -4.34 5.82
CA ILE A 168 7.52 -4.37 7.10
C ILE A 168 6.72 -5.68 7.18
N ASP A 169 7.06 -6.48 8.20
CA ASP A 169 6.35 -7.72 8.51
C ASP A 169 4.86 -7.48 8.71
N LEU A 170 4.03 -8.42 8.25
CA LEU A 170 2.57 -8.29 8.25
C LEU A 170 2.01 -7.84 9.61
N LYS A 171 2.50 -8.44 10.71
CA LYS A 171 2.09 -8.10 12.08
C LYS A 171 2.36 -6.65 12.47
N ASN A 172 3.42 -6.05 11.90
CA ASN A 172 3.89 -4.72 12.23
C ASN A 172 3.39 -3.66 11.24
N ARG A 173 2.55 -4.00 10.27
CA ARG A 173 2.01 -3.03 9.33
C ARG A 173 1.06 -2.07 10.03
N ILE A 174 1.08 -0.82 9.59
CA ILE A 174 0.45 0.33 10.22
C ILE A 174 -0.64 0.97 9.37
N GLY A 175 -0.78 0.54 8.12
CA GLY A 175 -1.77 1.07 7.20
C GLY A 175 -3.19 0.84 7.71
N ILE A 176 -4.11 1.74 7.39
CA ILE A 176 -5.51 1.64 7.79
C ILE A 176 -6.14 0.34 7.27
N LEU A 177 -5.84 -0.05 6.03
CA LEU A 177 -6.31 -1.33 5.49
C LEU A 177 -5.66 -2.51 6.22
N ASP A 178 -4.35 -2.43 6.52
CA ASP A 178 -3.67 -3.47 7.30
C ASP A 178 -4.31 -3.65 8.69
N ARG A 179 -4.67 -2.55 9.36
CA ARG A 179 -5.36 -2.54 10.66
C ARG A 179 -6.76 -3.18 10.58
N LYS A 180 -7.54 -2.84 9.55
CA LYS A 180 -8.86 -3.45 9.32
C LYS A 180 -8.76 -4.95 9.07
N MET A 181 -7.85 -5.38 8.20
CA MET A 181 -7.64 -6.80 7.91
C MET A 181 -7.19 -7.57 9.16
N ARG A 182 -6.34 -6.96 10.00
CA ARG A 182 -5.97 -7.51 11.31
C ARG A 182 -7.19 -7.69 12.21
N ILE A 183 -8.04 -6.66 12.34
CA ILE A 183 -9.24 -6.74 13.17
C ILE A 183 -10.17 -7.87 12.72
N ILE A 184 -10.42 -8.00 11.42
CA ILE A 184 -11.25 -9.09 10.89
C ILE A 184 -10.64 -10.44 11.30
N ASN A 185 -9.34 -10.64 11.07
CA ASN A 185 -8.65 -11.89 11.40
C ASN A 185 -8.58 -12.20 12.90
N GLU A 186 -8.65 -11.19 13.78
CA GLU A 186 -8.67 -11.39 15.24
C GLU A 186 -10.04 -11.77 15.79
N ASN A 187 -11.11 -11.54 15.02
CA ASN A 187 -12.50 -11.71 15.45
C ASN A 187 -13.26 -12.77 14.63
N VAL A 188 -12.78 -13.12 13.44
CA VAL A 188 -13.41 -14.09 12.53
C VAL A 188 -12.42 -15.21 12.21
N ASN A 189 -12.75 -16.43 12.63
CA ASN A 189 -11.94 -17.63 12.37
C ASN A 189 -12.59 -18.59 11.37
N GLU A 190 -13.83 -18.32 10.98
CA GLU A 190 -14.60 -19.15 10.05
C GLU A 190 -14.66 -18.44 8.69
N HIS A 191 -14.36 -19.19 7.62
CA HIS A 191 -14.29 -18.65 6.27
C HIS A 191 -15.62 -18.00 5.83
N ASP A 192 -16.75 -18.62 6.16
CA ASP A 192 -18.06 -18.17 5.68
C ASP A 192 -18.51 -16.87 6.37
N LEU A 193 -18.10 -16.65 7.62
CA LEU A 193 -18.35 -15.42 8.37
C LEU A 193 -17.41 -14.26 7.98
N TRP A 194 -16.40 -14.52 7.14
CA TRP A 194 -15.47 -13.47 6.69
C TRP A 194 -16.07 -12.57 5.62
N LEU A 195 -17.10 -13.07 4.92
CA LEU A 195 -17.80 -12.37 3.83
C LEU A 195 -19.10 -11.68 4.28
N GLU A 196 -19.55 -11.94 5.51
CA GLU A 196 -20.75 -11.36 6.13
C GLU A 196 -20.40 -10.13 6.99
#